data_AF-A0A1I6Q0R9-F1
#
_entry.id   AF-A0A1I6Q0R9-F1
#
_cell.length_a   1.000
_cell.length_b   1.000
_cell.length_c   1.000
_cell.angle_alpha   90.00
_cell.angle_beta   90.00
_cell.angle_gamma   90.00
#
_symmetry.space_group_name_H-M   'P 1'
#
loop_
_entity.id
_entity.type
_entity.pdbx_description
1 polymer ?
#
loop_
_entity_poly.entity_id
_entity_poly.type
_entity_poly.pdbx_seq_one_letter_code
_entity_poly.pdbx_strand_id
1 'polypeptide(L)'
;MSEHDSVAKRLERYFIIASTRCSNCGDVHSTVTVDGDAYTAADFGIDSQAEWSETLDEEEAWMRANPAAVEAALGALEDDWPHSVAAVRNHVL
;
A
#
# COMPACT_ATOMS: atom_id res chain seq x y z
N MET A 1 -12.08 2.73 -18.14
CA MET A 1 -11.43 2.62 -16.83
C MET A 1 -10.91 4.00 -16.51
N SER A 2 -11.43 4.65 -15.47
CA SER A 2 -11.05 6.03 -15.16
C SER A 2 -9.65 6.05 -14.52
N GLU A 3 -8.88 7.12 -14.69
CA GLU A 3 -7.55 7.26 -14.07
C GLU A 3 -7.62 7.16 -12.52
N HIS A 4 -8.75 7.55 -11.93
CA HIS A 4 -9.01 7.36 -10.49
C HIS A 4 -9.05 5.89 -10.08
N ASP A 5 -9.65 5.02 -10.89
CA ASP A 5 -9.69 3.57 -10.61
C ASP A 5 -8.29 2.96 -10.62
N SER A 6 -7.35 3.53 -11.40
CA SER A 6 -5.96 3.07 -11.39
C SER A 6 -5.16 3.56 -10.19
N VAL A 7 -5.42 4.78 -9.70
CA VAL A 7 -4.75 5.32 -8.51
C VAL A 7 -5.22 4.60 -7.26
N ALA A 8 -6.53 4.40 -7.08
CA ALA A 8 -7.08 3.70 -5.92
C ALA A 8 -6.55 2.27 -5.82
N LYS A 9 -6.55 1.51 -6.93
CA LYS A 9 -5.99 0.15 -6.97
C LYS A 9 -4.50 0.12 -6.67
N ARG A 10 -3.75 1.14 -7.09
CA ARG A 10 -2.33 1.25 -6.78
C ARG A 10 -2.10 1.49 -5.29
N LEU A 11 -2.88 2.37 -4.67
CA LEU A 11 -2.85 2.62 -3.24
C LEU A 11 -3.25 1.38 -2.43
N GLU A 12 -4.30 0.69 -2.84
CA GLU A 12 -4.72 -0.57 -2.22
C GLU A 12 -3.62 -1.62 -2.28
N ARG A 13 -2.97 -1.79 -3.44
CA ARG A 13 -1.78 -2.66 -3.58
C ARG A 13 -0.68 -2.25 -2.60
N TYR A 14 -0.37 -0.96 -2.48
CA TYR A 14 0.61 -0.46 -1.51
C TYR A 14 0.20 -0.81 -0.07
N PHE A 15 -1.07 -0.65 0.31
CA PHE A 15 -1.57 -1.00 1.64
C PHE A 15 -1.41 -2.50 1.94
N ILE A 16 -1.69 -3.35 0.97
CA ILE A 16 -1.52 -4.80 1.10
C ILE A 16 -0.03 -5.11 1.29
N ILE A 17 0.84 -4.62 0.40
CA ILE A 17 2.29 -4.85 0.50
C ILE A 17 2.82 -4.36 1.85
N ALA A 18 2.47 -3.14 2.28
CA ALA A 18 2.90 -2.59 3.55
C ALA A 18 2.48 -3.47 4.74
N SER A 19 1.29 -4.09 4.65
CA SER A 19 0.74 -4.96 5.69
C SER A 19 1.37 -6.37 5.72
N THR A 20 2.17 -6.75 4.72
CA THR A 20 2.90 -8.04 4.72
C THR A 20 4.09 -8.06 5.70
N ARG A 21 4.51 -6.88 6.18
CA ARG A 21 5.55 -6.77 7.21
C ARG A 21 4.97 -7.00 8.60
N CYS A 22 5.53 -7.96 9.32
CA CYS A 22 5.14 -8.28 10.69
C CYS A 22 5.49 -7.12 11.63
N SER A 23 4.50 -6.59 12.33
CA SER A 23 4.70 -5.52 13.31
C SER A 23 5.50 -5.94 14.54
N ASN A 24 5.65 -7.25 14.80
CA ASN A 24 6.33 -7.78 15.97
C ASN A 24 7.84 -8.01 15.75
N CYS A 25 8.23 -8.67 14.65
CA CYS A 25 9.64 -8.95 14.35
C CYS A 25 10.22 -8.05 13.25
N GLY A 26 9.37 -7.36 12.48
CA GLY A 26 9.80 -6.50 11.36
C GLY A 26 10.08 -7.25 10.06
N ASP A 27 9.97 -8.58 10.03
CA ASP A 27 10.21 -9.40 8.84
C ASP A 27 8.98 -9.47 7.93
N VAL A 28 9.21 -9.79 6.65
CA VAL A 28 8.17 -9.85 5.61
C VAL A 28 7.70 -11.29 5.46
N HIS A 29 6.68 -11.65 6.24
CA HIS A 29 6.09 -13.00 6.22
C HIS A 29 4.61 -13.01 6.61
N SER A 30 4.00 -11.84 6.79
CA SER A 30 2.59 -11.74 7.17
C SER A 30 1.72 -11.98 5.95
N THR A 31 0.58 -12.63 6.19
CA THR A 31 -0.49 -12.78 5.22
C THR A 31 -1.55 -11.74 5.50
N VAL A 32 -2.01 -11.06 4.45
CA VAL A 32 -3.03 -10.01 4.50
C VAL A 32 -4.28 -10.54 3.82
N THR A 33 -5.45 -10.39 4.41
CA THR A 33 -6.72 -10.82 3.79
C THR A 33 -7.55 -9.61 3.41
N VAL A 34 -7.95 -9.53 2.14
CA VAL A 34 -8.80 -8.46 1.59
C VAL A 34 -9.92 -9.15 0.80
N ASP A 35 -11.17 -8.82 1.11
CA ASP A 35 -12.36 -9.39 0.44
C ASP A 35 -12.42 -10.93 0.37
N GLY A 36 -11.75 -11.61 1.32
CA GLY A 36 -11.68 -13.08 1.39
C GLY A 36 -10.50 -13.70 0.64
N ASP A 37 -9.75 -12.90 -0.12
CA ASP A 37 -8.51 -13.31 -0.77
C ASP A 37 -7.31 -13.06 0.14
N ALA A 38 -6.40 -14.03 0.21
CA ALA A 38 -5.19 -13.95 1.01
C ALA A 38 -4.00 -13.57 0.13
N TYR A 39 -3.27 -12.54 0.55
CA TYR A 39 -2.10 -11.99 -0.12
C TYR A 39 -0.86 -12.10 0.76
N THR A 40 0.26 -12.38 0.12
CA THR A 40 1.60 -12.44 0.69
C THR A 40 2.55 -11.58 -0.12
N ALA A 41 3.74 -11.31 0.42
CA ALA A 41 4.77 -10.57 -0.32
C ALA A 41 5.18 -11.29 -1.62
N ALA A 42 5.17 -12.63 -1.63
CA ALA A 42 5.48 -13.43 -2.81
C ALA A 42 4.51 -13.18 -3.97
N ASP A 43 3.24 -12.87 -3.70
CA ASP A 43 2.25 -12.55 -4.74
C ASP A 43 2.59 -11.24 -5.49
N PHE A 44 3.46 -10.41 -4.90
CA PHE A 44 3.97 -9.18 -5.49
C PHE A 44 5.41 -9.33 -6.01
N GLY A 45 5.98 -10.54 -6.00
CA GLY A 45 7.36 -10.80 -6.40
C GLY A 45 8.41 -10.26 -5.42
N ILE A 46 8.05 -10.15 -4.14
CA ILE A 46 8.94 -9.68 -3.07
C ILE A 46 9.42 -10.89 -2.27
N ASP A 47 10.71 -11.21 -2.37
CA ASP A 47 11.33 -12.36 -1.73
C ASP A 47 12.19 -11.98 -0.53
N SER A 48 12.41 -10.68 -0.30
CA SER A 48 13.26 -10.17 0.76
C SER A 48 12.74 -8.89 1.41
N GLN A 49 13.23 -8.60 2.62
CA GLN A 49 12.94 -7.34 3.31
C GLN A 49 13.51 -6.12 2.57
N ALA A 50 14.64 -6.28 1.86
CA ALA A 50 15.23 -5.21 1.07
C ALA A 50 14.33 -4.83 -0.11
N GLU A 51 13.88 -5.82 -0.89
CA GLU A 51 12.95 -5.61 -2.01
C GLU A 51 11.61 -5.04 -1.54
N TRP A 52 11.13 -5.49 -0.37
CA TRP A 52 9.92 -4.91 0.23
C TRP A 52 10.09 -3.41 0.51
N SER A 53 11.23 -3.02 1.10
CA SER A 53 11.51 -1.62 1.41
C SER A 53 11.66 -0.79 0.15
N GLU A 54 12.42 -1.28 -0.83
CA GLU A 54 12.60 -0.60 -2.13
C GLU A 54 11.26 -0.41 -2.84
N THR A 55 10.40 -1.44 -2.83
CA THR A 55 9.05 -1.37 -3.41
C THR A 55 8.22 -0.28 -2.74
N LEU A 56 8.23 -0.20 -1.40
CA LEU A 56 7.49 0.86 -0.70
C LEU A 56 8.07 2.24 -0.99
N ASP A 57 9.39 2.39 -1.01
CA ASP A 57 10.05 3.67 -1.29
C ASP A 57 9.71 4.17 -2.70
N GLU A 58 9.66 3.28 -3.69
CA GLU A 58 9.24 3.61 -5.07
C GLU A 58 7.78 4.06 -5.13
N GLU A 59 6.88 3.35 -4.45
CA GLU A 59 5.46 3.69 -4.38
C GLU A 59 5.24 5.03 -3.66
N GLU A 60 5.92 5.28 -2.54
CA GLU A 60 5.85 6.54 -1.82
C GLU A 60 6.43 7.71 -2.61
N ALA A 61 7.54 7.50 -3.33
CA ALA A 61 8.10 8.50 -4.23
C ALA A 61 7.10 8.87 -5.34
N TRP A 62 6.40 7.86 -5.89
CA TRP A 62 5.33 8.10 -6.84
C TRP A 62 4.17 8.88 -6.22
N MET A 63 3.74 8.56 -4.99
CA MET A 63 2.67 9.29 -4.30
C MET A 63 3.04 10.75 -4.07
N ARG A 64 4.27 11.02 -3.60
CA ARG A 64 4.82 12.37 -3.42
C ARG A 64 4.87 13.16 -4.73
N ALA A 65 5.09 12.49 -5.86
CA ALA A 65 5.07 13.11 -7.17
C ALA A 65 3.64 13.38 -7.71
N ASN A 66 2.62 12.73 -7.14
CA ASN A 66 1.22 12.80 -7.61
C ASN A 66 0.21 13.13 -6.49
N PRO A 67 0.47 14.14 -5.63
CA PRO A 67 -0.27 14.32 -4.37
C PRO A 67 -1.76 14.59 -4.58
N ALA A 68 -2.14 15.38 -5.60
CA ALA A 68 -3.54 15.71 -5.86
C ALA A 68 -4.37 14.48 -6.31
N ALA A 69 -3.78 13.60 -7.11
CA ALA A 69 -4.44 12.38 -7.56
C ALA A 69 -4.56 11.37 -6.41
N VAL A 70 -3.51 11.25 -5.59
CA VAL A 70 -3.50 10.39 -4.39
C VAL A 70 -4.56 10.86 -3.40
N GLU A 71 -4.58 12.14 -3.01
CA GLU A 71 -5.53 12.66 -2.02
C GLU A 71 -6.99 12.42 -2.45
N ALA A 72 -7.29 12.63 -3.74
CA ALA A 72 -8.62 12.39 -4.27
C ALA A 72 -9.02 10.91 -4.27
N ALA A 73 -8.05 9.99 -4.42
CA ALA A 73 -8.31 8.55 -4.35
C ALA A 73 -8.37 8.02 -2.91
N LEU A 74 -7.62 8.61 -1.98
CA LEU A 74 -7.61 8.22 -0.56
C LEU A 74 -9.01 8.32 0.07
N GLY A 75 -9.80 9.32 -0.31
CA GLY A 75 -11.17 9.47 0.18
C GLY A 75 -12.09 8.29 -0.16
N ALA A 76 -11.83 7.57 -1.25
CA ALA A 76 -12.60 6.38 -1.61
C ALA A 76 -12.16 5.12 -0.83
N LEU A 77 -10.96 5.14 -0.24
CA LEU A 77 -10.39 4.02 0.52
C LEU A 77 -10.49 4.22 2.04
N GLU A 78 -10.99 5.37 2.49
CA GLU A 78 -10.98 5.77 3.91
C GLU A 78 -11.90 4.88 4.77
N ASP A 79 -13.00 4.39 4.20
CA ASP A 79 -13.94 3.51 4.92
C ASP A 79 -13.33 2.11 5.14
N ASP A 80 -12.61 1.58 4.15
CA ASP A 80 -12.03 0.23 4.19
C ASP A 80 -10.63 0.19 4.84
N TRP A 81 -9.85 1.27 4.67
CA TRP A 81 -8.44 1.36 5.08
C TRP A 81 -8.12 2.62 5.90
N PRO A 82 -8.87 2.93 6.98
CA PRO A 82 -8.75 4.21 7.69
C PRO A 82 -7.34 4.45 8.24
N HIS A 83 -6.68 3.41 8.77
CA HIS A 83 -5.33 3.52 9.32
C HIS A 83 -4.27 3.73 8.23
N SER A 84 -4.39 3.02 7.10
CA SER A 84 -3.44 3.16 5.99
C SER A 84 -3.58 4.51 5.29
N VAL A 85 -4.81 4.98 5.11
CA VAL A 85 -5.10 6.33 4.59
C VAL A 85 -4.50 7.40 5.51
N ALA A 86 -4.71 7.29 6.82
CA ALA A 86 -4.11 8.21 7.78
C ALA A 86 -2.57 8.19 7.75
N ALA A 87 -1.95 7.01 7.57
CA ALA A 87 -0.51 6.89 7.46
C ALA A 87 0.03 7.62 6.21
N VAL A 88 -0.59 7.43 5.05
CA VAL A 88 -0.20 8.13 3.81
C VAL A 88 -0.34 9.65 3.97
N ARG A 89 -1.48 10.12 4.50
CA ARG A 89 -1.71 11.57 4.71
C ARG A 89 -0.71 12.21 5.68
N ASN A 90 -0.22 11.47 6.67
CA ASN A 90 0.66 12.03 7.72
C ASN A 90 2.16 11.86 7.45
N HIS A 91 2.55 10.84 6.69
CA HIS A 91 3.95 10.44 6.54
C HIS A 91 4.46 10.47 5.10
N VAL A 92 3.57 10.47 4.11
CA VAL A 92 3.94 10.45 2.69
C VAL A 92 3.66 11.80 2.03
N LEU A 93 2.43 12.31 2.19
CA LEU A 93 1.99 13.61 1.67
C LEU A 93 2.37 14.76 2.62
#